data_AF-A0A257YBN1-F1
#
_entry.id   AF-A0A257YBN1-F1
#
_cell.length_a   1.000
_cell.length_b   1.000
_cell.length_c   1.000
_cell.angle_alpha   90.00
_cell.angle_beta   90.00
_cell.angle_gamma   90.00
#
_symmetry.space_group_name_H-M   'P 1'
#
loop_
_entity.id
_entity.type
_entity.pdbx_description
1 polymer ?
#
loop_
_entity_poly.entity_id
_entity_poly.type
_entity_poly.pdbx_seq_one_letter_code
_entity_poly.pdbx_strand_id
1 'polypeptide(L)'
;MPNSPPSYAASKSRPLHGTDKVAALLMTMGAPVANRIMKHFEADEIKLVTRSIAELKPVSNAQIETLIEDFATHFVAGANLVGTAADVERLLTGVLPPEQIAELMMELRGASNHTIWDRISTITENVLATYIMKEHPQTAALMLSKVKPACAAKVMSFIPEDRRNGIMRRMLTFKPIVDNTMQVIEKTVHEDFMMNFSRNAGADPHARM
;
A
#
# COMPACT_ATOMS: atom_id res chain seq x y z
N MET A 1 -36.13 -23.60 54.33
CA MET A 1 -35.69 -23.55 52.92
C MET A 1 -35.32 -22.10 52.61
N PRO A 2 -34.11 -21.81 52.10
CA PRO A 2 -33.56 -20.46 52.01
C PRO A 2 -34.09 -19.70 50.78
N ASN A 3 -34.18 -18.37 50.94
CA ASN A 3 -34.51 -17.40 49.89
C ASN A 3 -33.61 -17.57 48.66
N SER A 4 -34.21 -17.84 47.50
CA SER A 4 -33.55 -17.68 46.20
C SER A 4 -33.34 -16.18 45.92
N PRO A 5 -32.16 -15.75 45.44
CA PRO A 5 -31.93 -14.35 45.07
C PRO A 5 -32.74 -13.97 43.82
N PRO A 6 -33.12 -12.68 43.67
CA PRO A 6 -33.85 -12.22 42.49
C PRO A 6 -32.98 -12.41 41.23
N SER A 7 -33.54 -13.12 40.26
CA SER A 7 -32.99 -13.26 38.92
C SER A 7 -32.92 -11.87 38.29
N TYR A 8 -31.71 -11.35 38.08
CA TYR A 8 -31.48 -10.17 37.25
C TYR A 8 -31.93 -10.52 35.84
N ALA A 9 -33.14 -10.12 35.48
CA ALA A 9 -33.63 -10.19 34.13
C ALA A 9 -32.60 -9.51 33.22
N ALA A 10 -31.95 -10.28 32.36
CA ALA A 10 -31.05 -9.76 31.34
C ALA A 10 -31.83 -8.72 30.53
N SER A 11 -31.55 -7.44 30.76
CA SER A 11 -32.12 -6.36 29.98
C SER A 11 -31.75 -6.63 28.53
N LYS A 12 -32.73 -6.94 27.67
CA LYS A 12 -32.52 -7.06 26.22
C LYS A 12 -31.82 -5.79 25.75
N SER A 13 -30.53 -5.90 25.49
CA SER A 13 -29.70 -4.77 25.08
C SER A 13 -30.19 -4.31 23.71
N ARG A 14 -30.60 -3.05 23.63
CA ARG A 14 -31.08 -2.48 22.37
C ARG A 14 -29.89 -2.37 21.42
N PRO A 15 -29.96 -2.85 20.17
CA PRO A 15 -28.86 -2.71 19.23
C PRO A 15 -28.49 -1.23 19.06
N LEU A 16 -27.18 -0.94 19.09
CA LEU A 16 -26.66 0.40 18.83
C LEU A 16 -26.75 0.68 17.33
N HIS A 17 -27.17 1.88 16.93
CA HIS A 17 -27.33 2.24 15.53
C HIS A 17 -26.64 3.58 15.21
N GLY A 18 -26.07 3.66 14.00
CA GLY A 18 -25.51 4.88 13.44
C GLY A 18 -24.56 5.60 14.41
N THR A 19 -24.97 6.76 14.87
CA THR A 19 -24.14 7.66 15.66
C THR A 19 -23.97 7.24 17.10
N ASP A 20 -24.88 6.40 17.63
CA ASP A 20 -24.73 5.79 18.95
C ASP A 20 -23.57 4.79 18.98
N LYS A 21 -23.30 4.11 17.84
CA LYS A 21 -22.09 3.27 17.70
C LYS A 21 -20.82 4.12 17.75
N VAL A 22 -20.82 5.27 17.06
CA VAL A 22 -19.68 6.20 17.07
C VAL A 22 -19.45 6.79 18.46
N ALA A 23 -20.51 7.24 19.12
CA ALA A 23 -20.47 7.75 20.48
C ALA A 23 -19.92 6.71 21.47
N ALA A 24 -20.45 5.49 21.45
CA ALA A 24 -19.98 4.40 22.30
C ALA A 24 -18.50 4.09 22.05
N LEU A 25 -18.06 3.99 20.79
CA LEU A 25 -16.67 3.69 20.46
C LEU A 25 -15.71 4.79 20.92
N LEU A 26 -16.05 6.07 20.68
CA LEU A 26 -15.23 7.21 21.12
C LEU A 26 -15.11 7.25 22.65
N MET A 27 -16.19 6.97 23.36
CA MET A 27 -16.17 6.90 24.82
C MET A 27 -15.31 5.73 25.33
N THR A 28 -15.36 4.57 24.67
CA THR A 28 -14.53 3.40 25.02
C THR A 28 -13.03 3.65 24.79
N MET A 29 -12.67 4.40 23.75
CA MET A 29 -11.26 4.73 23.44
C MET A 29 -10.62 5.75 24.41
N GLY A 30 -11.45 6.48 25.17
CA GLY A 30 -11.00 7.52 26.08
C GLY A 30 -10.61 8.84 25.39
N ALA A 31 -10.56 9.92 26.19
CA ALA A 31 -10.42 11.29 25.69
C ALA A 31 -9.19 11.54 24.79
N PRO A 32 -7.97 11.03 25.09
CA PRO A 32 -6.79 11.33 24.27
C PRO A 32 -6.92 10.82 22.83
N VAL A 33 -7.47 9.62 22.64
CA VAL A 33 -7.63 8.99 21.33
C VAL A 33 -8.85 9.56 20.61
N ALA A 34 -9.98 9.69 21.31
CA ALA A 34 -11.20 10.28 20.76
C ALA A 34 -10.96 11.69 20.22
N ASN A 35 -10.22 12.53 20.95
CA ASN A 35 -9.89 13.89 20.52
C ASN A 35 -9.09 13.95 19.22
N ARG A 36 -8.22 12.96 18.95
CA ARG A 36 -7.46 12.90 17.69
C ARG A 36 -8.38 12.57 16.52
N ILE A 37 -9.34 11.67 16.73
CA ILE A 37 -10.31 11.26 15.70
C ILE A 37 -11.29 12.41 15.42
N MET A 38 -11.84 13.04 16.46
CA MET A 38 -12.81 14.14 16.32
C MET A 38 -12.27 15.36 15.57
N LYS A 39 -10.94 15.57 15.52
CA LYS A 39 -10.32 16.63 14.70
C LYS A 39 -10.54 16.46 13.20
N HIS A 40 -10.88 15.26 12.75
CA HIS A 40 -11.16 14.96 11.35
C HIS A 40 -12.65 15.08 10.98
N PHE A 41 -13.52 15.41 11.95
CA PHE A 41 -14.95 15.54 11.72
C PHE A 41 -15.29 16.97 11.33
N GLU A 42 -16.27 17.12 10.44
CA GLU A 42 -16.86 18.41 10.12
C GLU A 42 -17.68 18.95 11.29
N ALA A 43 -17.91 20.27 11.31
CA ALA A 43 -18.58 20.93 12.43
C ALA A 43 -19.98 20.35 12.74
N ASP A 44 -20.71 19.90 11.72
CA ASP A 44 -22.04 19.32 11.90
C ASP A 44 -21.99 17.86 12.39
N GLU A 45 -20.96 17.10 12.01
CA GLU A 45 -20.72 15.74 12.52
C GLU A 45 -20.35 15.77 14.01
N ILE A 46 -19.52 16.73 14.41
CA ILE A 46 -19.15 16.93 15.82
C ILE A 46 -20.40 17.18 16.67
N LYS A 47 -21.32 18.06 16.23
CA LYS A 47 -22.58 18.34 16.94
C LYS A 47 -23.42 17.08 17.09
N LEU A 48 -23.51 16.30 16.02
CA LEU A 48 -24.36 15.12 15.96
C LEU A 48 -23.84 14.02 16.89
N VAL A 49 -22.53 13.77 16.88
CA VAL A 49 -21.88 12.80 17.77
C VAL A 49 -21.93 13.27 19.23
N THR A 50 -21.74 14.56 19.49
CA THR A 50 -21.81 15.11 20.85
C THR A 50 -23.22 14.96 21.43
N ARG A 51 -24.27 15.18 20.62
CA ARG A 51 -25.66 14.93 21.04
C ARG A 51 -25.87 13.45 21.37
N SER A 52 -25.39 12.55 20.51
CA SER A 52 -25.51 11.11 20.74
C SER A 52 -24.78 10.67 22.01
N ILE A 53 -23.58 11.21 22.31
CA ILE A 53 -22.87 10.97 23.57
C ILE A 53 -23.70 11.41 24.78
N ALA A 54 -24.35 12.58 24.71
CA ALA A 54 -25.17 13.10 25.80
C ALA A 54 -26.47 12.30 26.04
N GLU A 55 -27.03 11.70 24.98
CA GLU A 55 -28.27 10.92 25.02
C GLU A 55 -28.02 9.40 25.20
N LEU A 56 -26.76 8.97 25.18
CA LEU A 56 -26.38 7.56 25.21
C LEU A 56 -26.80 6.91 26.53
N LYS A 57 -27.57 5.83 26.41
CA LYS A 57 -27.97 4.99 27.56
C LYS A 57 -26.81 4.07 27.97
N PRO A 58 -26.84 3.50 29.19
CA PRO A 58 -25.84 2.52 29.61
C PRO A 58 -25.69 1.42 28.56
N VAL A 59 -24.47 1.26 28.07
CA VAL A 59 -24.09 0.25 27.08
C VAL A 59 -23.46 -0.92 27.83
N SER A 60 -23.95 -2.13 27.58
CA SER A 60 -23.39 -3.33 28.22
C SER A 60 -22.05 -3.72 27.58
N ASN A 61 -21.19 -4.39 28.34
CA ASN A 61 -19.90 -4.87 27.83
C ASN A 61 -20.06 -5.75 26.57
N ALA A 62 -21.10 -6.58 26.52
CA ALA A 62 -21.40 -7.41 25.36
C ALA A 62 -21.70 -6.58 24.10
N GLN A 63 -22.38 -5.44 24.24
CA GLN A 63 -22.63 -4.54 23.09
C GLN A 63 -21.35 -3.86 22.61
N ILE A 64 -20.45 -3.51 23.53
CA ILE A 64 -19.13 -2.93 23.18
C ILE A 64 -18.28 -3.96 22.46
N GLU A 65 -18.25 -5.21 22.93
CA GLU A 65 -17.50 -6.30 22.30
C GLU A 65 -17.97 -6.54 20.87
N THR A 66 -19.28 -6.71 20.64
CA THR A 66 -19.85 -6.84 19.29
C THR A 66 -19.53 -5.62 18.42
N LEU A 67 -19.57 -4.40 18.98
CA LEU A 67 -19.23 -3.18 18.26
C LEU A 67 -17.76 -3.16 17.81
N ILE A 68 -16.84 -3.63 18.65
CA ILE A 68 -15.41 -3.70 18.33
C ILE A 68 -15.16 -4.76 17.25
N GLU A 69 -15.81 -5.91 17.33
CA GLU A 69 -15.71 -6.98 16.31
C GLU A 69 -16.26 -6.51 14.95
N ASP A 70 -17.43 -5.86 14.93
CA ASP A 70 -18.00 -5.23 13.73
C ASP A 70 -17.00 -4.24 13.12
N PHE A 71 -16.44 -3.35 13.95
CA PHE A 71 -15.47 -2.35 13.52
C PHE A 71 -14.20 -3.00 12.96
N ALA A 72 -13.65 -4.00 13.64
CA ALA A 72 -12.47 -4.73 13.19
C ALA A 72 -12.69 -5.44 11.85
N THR A 73 -13.86 -6.05 11.66
CA THR A 73 -14.23 -6.72 10.40
C THR A 73 -14.28 -5.74 9.24
N HIS A 74 -14.87 -4.55 9.46
CA HIS A 74 -14.88 -3.49 8.45
C HIS A 74 -13.50 -2.87 8.21
N PHE A 75 -12.67 -2.77 9.24
CA PHE A 75 -11.29 -2.30 9.12
C PHE A 75 -10.44 -3.22 8.25
N VAL A 76 -10.59 -4.55 8.41
CA VAL A 76 -9.88 -5.55 7.59
C VAL A 76 -10.38 -5.56 6.14
N ALA A 77 -11.69 -5.41 5.92
CA ALA A 77 -12.27 -5.43 4.56
C ALA A 77 -11.85 -4.24 3.68
N GLY A 78 -11.46 -3.10 4.28
CA GLY A 78 -10.98 -1.91 3.56
C GLY A 78 -9.47 -1.84 3.38
N ALA A 79 -8.70 -2.72 4.03
CA ALA A 79 -7.25 -2.59 4.15
C ALA A 79 -6.52 -3.55 3.20
N ASN A 80 -6.41 -3.17 1.92
CA ASN A 80 -5.32 -3.67 1.10
C ASN A 80 -4.03 -2.91 1.50
N LEU A 81 -3.50 -3.20 2.69
CA LEU A 81 -2.44 -2.43 3.32
C LEU A 81 -1.07 -2.83 2.75
N VAL A 82 -0.71 -2.29 1.60
CA VAL A 82 0.68 -2.30 1.14
C VAL A 82 1.38 -1.14 1.82
N GLY A 83 2.23 -1.43 2.81
CA GLY A 83 3.02 -0.41 3.49
C GLY A 83 3.96 0.28 2.50
N THR A 84 3.74 1.58 2.25
CA THR A 84 4.62 2.38 1.40
C THR A 84 5.67 3.12 2.22
N ALA A 85 6.74 3.59 1.57
CA ALA A 85 7.71 4.49 2.19
C ALA A 85 7.02 5.74 2.78
N ALA A 86 5.97 6.24 2.13
CA ALA A 86 5.19 7.37 2.62
C ALA A 86 4.40 7.05 3.91
N ASP A 87 3.93 5.81 4.06
CA ASP A 87 3.26 5.38 5.29
C ASP A 87 4.23 5.32 6.46
N VAL A 88 5.45 4.83 6.23
CA VAL A 88 6.51 4.81 7.25
C VAL A 88 6.90 6.23 7.66
N GLU A 89 7.11 7.12 6.69
CA GLU A 89 7.42 8.53 6.96
C GLU A 89 6.31 9.21 7.79
N ARG A 90 5.05 8.96 7.44
CA ARG A 90 3.89 9.48 8.18
C ARG A 90 3.78 8.90 9.60
N LEU A 91 4.14 7.63 9.80
CA LEU A 91 4.16 6.99 11.12
C LEU A 91 5.27 7.56 12.02
N LEU A 92 6.41 7.90 11.44
CA LEU A 92 7.56 8.46 12.16
C LEU A 92 7.39 9.96 12.45
N THR A 93 6.57 10.65 11.64
CA THR A 93 6.27 12.08 11.82
C THR A 93 5.60 12.32 13.17
N GLY A 94 6.28 13.09 14.03
CA GLY A 94 5.81 13.43 15.38
C GLY A 94 6.30 12.48 16.49
N VAL A 95 7.05 11.43 16.14
CA VAL A 95 7.76 10.55 17.07
C VAL A 95 9.25 10.89 17.11
N LEU A 96 9.83 11.21 15.96
CA LEU A 96 11.25 11.53 15.81
C LEU A 96 11.46 12.93 15.21
N PRO A 97 12.62 13.56 15.43
CA PRO A 97 13.02 14.79 14.72
C PRO A 97 13.13 14.56 13.21
N PRO A 98 12.84 15.59 12.38
CA PRO A 98 12.86 15.48 10.92
C PRO A 98 14.17 14.90 10.35
N GLU A 99 15.30 15.23 10.96
CA GLU A 99 16.63 14.80 10.53
C GLU A 99 16.82 13.29 10.70
N GLN A 100 16.35 12.73 11.81
CA GLN A 100 16.40 11.28 12.08
C GLN A 100 15.44 10.51 11.18
N ILE A 101 14.27 11.09 10.89
CA ILE A 101 13.34 10.51 9.91
C ILE A 101 14.00 10.47 8.53
N ALA A 102 14.65 11.56 8.11
CA ALA A 102 15.34 11.60 6.82
C ALA A 102 16.45 10.54 6.72
N GLU A 103 17.22 10.34 7.80
CA GLU A 103 18.26 9.31 7.86
C GLU A 103 17.68 7.89 7.77
N LEU A 104 16.64 7.59 8.56
CA LEU A 104 15.95 6.29 8.51
C LEU A 104 15.26 6.04 7.17
N MET A 105 14.68 7.07 6.57
CA MET A 105 14.07 6.99 5.24
C MET A 105 15.13 6.78 4.15
N MET A 106 16.32 7.37 4.30
CA MET A 106 17.45 7.16 3.41
C MET A 106 18.00 5.73 3.56
N GLU A 107 18.09 5.21 4.77
CA GLU A 107 18.49 3.83 5.05
C GLU A 107 17.45 2.81 4.55
N LEU A 108 16.16 3.04 4.75
CA LEU A 108 15.09 2.18 4.21
C LEU A 108 15.10 2.15 2.68
N ARG A 109 15.32 3.30 2.04
CA ARG A 109 15.49 3.40 0.59
C ARG A 109 16.81 2.74 0.14
N GLY A 110 17.87 2.82 0.96
CA GLY A 110 19.19 2.26 0.69
C GLY A 110 19.35 0.76 0.98
N ALA A 111 18.63 0.18 1.93
CA ALA A 111 18.56 -1.26 2.20
C ALA A 111 17.73 -1.99 1.11
N SER A 112 16.90 -1.22 0.38
CA SER A 112 16.15 -1.66 -0.79
C SER A 112 16.93 -1.49 -2.10
N ASN A 113 18.27 -1.37 -2.06
CA ASN A 113 19.19 -0.96 -3.15
C ASN A 113 19.21 -1.82 -4.44
N HIS A 114 18.15 -2.56 -4.71
CA HIS A 114 17.82 -2.90 -6.08
C HIS A 114 16.67 -2.01 -6.51
N THR A 115 17.02 -0.97 -7.26
CA THR A 115 16.05 -0.24 -8.09
C THR A 115 15.25 -1.27 -8.91
N ILE A 116 14.04 -0.94 -9.34
CA ILE A 116 13.31 -1.85 -10.21
C ILE A 116 14.15 -2.28 -11.43
N TRP A 117 15.01 -1.40 -11.91
CA TRP A 117 15.96 -1.64 -12.98
C TRP A 117 17.04 -2.66 -12.62
N ASP A 118 17.50 -2.71 -11.38
CA ASP A 118 18.39 -3.76 -10.90
C ASP A 118 17.70 -5.12 -10.90
N ARG A 119 16.43 -5.17 -10.49
CA ARG A 119 15.64 -6.41 -10.55
C ARG A 119 15.43 -6.85 -11.99
N ILE A 120 15.06 -5.94 -12.89
CA ILE A 120 14.94 -6.23 -14.33
C ILE A 120 16.28 -6.71 -14.91
N SER A 121 17.40 -6.17 -14.43
CA SER A 121 18.74 -6.59 -14.86
C SER A 121 19.11 -8.01 -14.43
N THR A 122 18.37 -8.62 -13.49
CA THR A 122 18.56 -10.04 -13.10
C THR A 122 17.74 -11.01 -13.95
N ILE A 123 16.83 -10.51 -14.77
CA ILE A 123 15.99 -11.33 -15.64
C ILE A 123 16.81 -11.85 -16.82
N THR A 124 16.48 -13.05 -17.29
CA THR A 124 17.08 -13.63 -18.50
C THR A 124 16.89 -12.71 -19.71
N GLU A 125 17.98 -12.39 -20.40
CA GLU A 125 18.02 -11.31 -21.40
C GLU A 125 17.15 -11.62 -22.63
N ASN A 126 16.91 -12.91 -22.93
CA ASN A 126 16.00 -13.33 -24.00
C ASN A 126 14.53 -12.98 -23.69
N VAL A 127 14.12 -13.16 -22.42
CA VAL A 127 12.76 -12.81 -21.98
C VAL A 127 12.58 -11.30 -21.99
N LEU A 128 13.57 -10.57 -21.49
CA LEU A 128 13.58 -9.11 -21.51
C LEU A 128 13.57 -8.56 -22.95
N ALA A 129 14.32 -9.17 -23.88
CA ALA A 129 14.29 -8.80 -25.30
C ALA A 129 12.91 -9.00 -25.91
N THR A 130 12.25 -10.12 -25.62
CA THR A 130 10.88 -10.42 -26.11
C THR A 130 9.86 -9.41 -25.60
N TYR A 131 10.00 -8.99 -24.33
CA TYR A 131 9.16 -7.95 -23.75
C TYR A 131 9.41 -6.59 -24.44
N ILE A 132 10.67 -6.16 -24.50
CA ILE A 132 11.07 -4.86 -25.09
C ILE A 132 10.68 -4.75 -26.57
N MET A 133 10.66 -5.86 -27.32
CA MET A 133 10.20 -5.86 -28.70
C MET A 133 8.70 -5.55 -28.85
N LYS A 134 7.89 -5.77 -27.83
CA LYS A 134 6.45 -5.40 -27.84
C LYS A 134 6.23 -3.94 -27.45
N GLU A 135 7.22 -3.31 -26.84
CA GLU A 135 7.14 -1.93 -26.37
C GLU A 135 7.33 -0.89 -27.48
N HIS A 136 6.79 0.30 -27.22
CA HIS A 136 7.05 1.47 -28.07
C HIS A 136 8.57 1.77 -28.09
N PRO A 137 9.18 2.15 -29.23
CA PRO A 137 10.64 2.34 -29.34
C PRO A 137 11.24 3.34 -28.34
N GLN A 138 10.45 4.31 -27.88
CA GLN A 138 10.89 5.26 -26.85
C GLN A 138 10.94 4.63 -25.45
N THR A 139 9.95 3.81 -25.10
CA THR A 139 9.89 3.07 -23.83
C THR A 139 11.00 2.02 -23.79
N ALA A 140 11.19 1.29 -24.89
CA ALA A 140 12.29 0.34 -25.06
C ALA A 140 13.66 1.00 -24.81
N ALA A 141 13.91 2.15 -25.45
CA ALA A 141 15.14 2.91 -25.24
C ALA A 141 15.29 3.37 -23.78
N LEU A 142 14.20 3.79 -23.14
CA LEU A 142 14.22 4.23 -21.75
C LEU A 142 14.59 3.09 -20.80
N MET A 143 13.92 1.94 -20.94
CA MET A 143 14.20 0.76 -20.13
C MET A 143 15.66 0.31 -20.29
N LEU A 144 16.16 0.24 -21.53
CA LEU A 144 17.55 -0.14 -21.82
C LEU A 144 18.57 0.87 -21.30
N SER A 145 18.20 2.15 -21.18
CA SER A 145 19.07 3.18 -20.57
C SER A 145 19.17 3.09 -19.05
N LYS A 146 18.24 2.37 -18.41
CA LYS A 146 18.12 2.27 -16.95
C LYS A 146 18.65 0.96 -16.38
N VAL A 147 18.56 -0.15 -17.13
CA VAL A 147 19.14 -1.43 -16.73
C VAL A 147 20.67 -1.40 -16.78
N LYS A 148 21.31 -2.39 -16.14
CA LYS A 148 22.77 -2.50 -16.13
C LYS A 148 23.33 -2.56 -17.56
N PRO A 149 24.45 -1.87 -17.88
CA PRO A 149 25.00 -1.83 -19.24
C PRO A 149 25.25 -3.20 -19.87
N ALA A 150 25.72 -4.18 -19.07
CA ALA A 150 25.94 -5.55 -19.53
C ALA A 150 24.63 -6.25 -19.96
N CYS A 151 23.54 -6.04 -19.20
CA CYS A 151 22.21 -6.53 -19.54
C CYS A 151 21.71 -5.86 -20.83
N ALA A 152 21.78 -4.53 -20.92
CA ALA A 152 21.36 -3.78 -22.10
C ALA A 152 22.08 -4.24 -23.37
N ALA A 153 23.41 -4.41 -23.32
CA ALA A 153 24.20 -4.87 -24.47
C ALA A 153 23.77 -6.27 -24.95
N LYS A 154 23.54 -7.19 -24.00
CA LYS A 154 23.13 -8.55 -24.32
C LYS A 154 21.69 -8.61 -24.83
N VAL A 155 20.77 -7.83 -24.27
CA VAL A 155 19.41 -7.67 -24.80
C VAL A 155 19.44 -7.13 -26.24
N MET A 156 20.26 -6.12 -26.51
CA MET A 156 20.40 -5.53 -27.85
C MET A 156 20.89 -6.55 -28.90
N SER A 157 21.62 -7.60 -28.49
CA SER A 157 22.04 -8.67 -29.40
C SER A 157 20.89 -9.56 -29.88
N PHE A 158 19.79 -9.64 -29.12
CA PHE A 158 18.58 -10.38 -29.51
C PHE A 158 17.60 -9.55 -30.36
N ILE A 159 17.87 -8.25 -30.54
CA ILE A 159 16.97 -7.34 -31.29
C ILE A 159 17.39 -7.28 -32.78
N PRO A 160 16.45 -7.43 -33.73
CA PRO A 160 16.70 -7.24 -35.16
C PRO A 160 17.38 -5.89 -35.48
N GLU A 161 18.29 -5.88 -36.47
CA GLU A 161 19.16 -4.74 -36.77
C GLU A 161 18.40 -3.45 -37.12
N ASP A 162 17.31 -3.58 -37.86
CA ASP A 162 16.40 -2.50 -38.26
C ASP A 162 15.83 -1.77 -37.04
N ARG A 163 15.45 -2.50 -35.99
CA ARG A 163 14.93 -1.92 -34.74
C ARG A 163 16.04 -1.45 -33.82
N ARG A 164 17.15 -2.18 -33.77
CA ARG A 164 18.29 -1.93 -32.88
C ARG A 164 18.88 -0.54 -33.08
N ASN A 165 19.12 -0.14 -34.33
CA ASN A 165 19.66 1.19 -34.66
C ASN A 165 18.72 2.31 -34.21
N GLY A 166 17.41 2.13 -34.39
CA GLY A 166 16.40 3.10 -33.96
C GLY A 166 16.31 3.26 -32.44
N ILE A 167 16.48 2.17 -31.69
CA ILE A 167 16.50 2.17 -30.22
C ILE A 167 17.78 2.83 -29.72
N MET A 168 18.94 2.44 -30.26
CA MET A 168 20.24 2.98 -29.85
C MET A 168 20.33 4.50 -30.06
N ARG A 169 19.84 5.00 -31.20
CA ARG A 169 19.79 6.45 -31.44
C ARG A 169 18.97 7.18 -30.38
N ARG A 170 17.83 6.62 -29.96
CA ARG A 170 16.96 7.21 -28.92
C ARG A 170 17.62 7.20 -27.54
N MET A 171 18.35 6.13 -27.21
CA MET A 171 19.15 6.05 -25.98
C MET A 171 20.18 7.18 -25.88
N LEU A 172 20.80 7.54 -27.02
CA LEU A 172 21.81 8.59 -27.06
C LEU A 172 21.23 10.01 -27.08
N THR A 173 19.97 10.19 -27.48
CA THR A 173 19.33 11.51 -27.61
C THR A 173 18.32 11.81 -26.50
N PHE A 174 18.43 11.14 -25.35
CA PHE A 174 17.47 11.35 -24.26
C PHE A 174 17.48 12.79 -23.76
N LYS A 175 16.28 13.34 -23.59
CA LYS A 175 16.07 14.56 -22.82
C LYS A 175 15.81 14.19 -21.36
N PRO A 176 16.18 15.05 -20.40
CA PRO A 176 15.82 14.85 -19.00
C PRO A 176 14.31 14.59 -18.86
N ILE A 177 13.97 13.55 -18.09
CA ILE A 177 12.59 13.19 -17.78
C ILE A 177 12.30 13.69 -16.37
N VAL A 178 11.16 14.35 -16.19
CA VAL A 178 10.70 14.81 -14.87
C VAL A 178 10.43 13.63 -13.95
N ASP A 179 10.83 13.76 -12.68
CA ASP A 179 10.81 12.67 -11.71
C ASP A 179 9.43 12.02 -11.54
N ASN A 180 8.36 12.82 -11.54
CA ASN A 180 6.98 12.30 -11.45
C ASN A 180 6.64 11.35 -12.62
N THR A 181 7.08 11.69 -13.84
CA THR A 181 6.89 10.82 -15.01
C THR A 181 7.71 9.54 -14.90
N MET A 182 8.94 9.63 -14.37
CA MET A 182 9.77 8.45 -14.12
C MET A 182 9.10 7.51 -13.11
N GLN A 183 8.53 8.03 -12.03
CA GLN A 183 7.84 7.24 -11.01
C GLN A 183 6.62 6.50 -11.59
N VAL A 184 5.85 7.15 -12.47
CA VAL A 184 4.73 6.50 -13.16
C VAL A 184 5.22 5.35 -14.02
N ILE A 185 6.29 5.56 -14.79
CA ILE A 185 6.88 4.51 -15.66
C ILE A 185 7.40 3.36 -14.82
N GLU A 186 8.14 3.64 -13.74
CA GLU A 186 8.63 2.60 -12.83
C GLU A 186 7.50 1.79 -12.21
N LYS A 187 6.40 2.46 -11.82
CA LYS A 187 5.21 1.78 -11.28
C LYS A 187 4.55 0.88 -12.33
N THR A 188 4.33 1.38 -13.55
CA THR A 188 3.72 0.58 -14.63
C THR A 188 4.60 -0.62 -14.99
N VAL A 189 5.91 -0.42 -15.12
CA VAL A 189 6.85 -1.51 -15.37
C VAL A 189 6.86 -2.49 -14.20
N HIS A 190 6.73 -2.03 -12.95
CA HIS A 190 6.61 -2.92 -11.79
C HIS A 190 5.37 -3.79 -11.85
N GLU A 191 4.21 -3.20 -12.10
CA GLU A 191 2.94 -3.90 -12.20
C GLU A 191 2.98 -4.93 -13.34
N ASP A 192 3.46 -4.53 -14.52
CA ASP A 192 3.60 -5.41 -15.66
C ASP A 192 4.57 -6.57 -15.40
N PHE A 193 5.73 -6.30 -14.81
CA PHE A 193 6.70 -7.36 -14.55
C PHE A 193 6.24 -8.31 -13.44
N MET A 194 5.63 -7.81 -12.36
CA MET A 194 5.15 -8.67 -11.27
C MET A 194 3.93 -9.50 -11.68
N MET A 195 2.97 -8.91 -12.40
CA MET A 195 1.77 -9.64 -12.84
C MET A 195 2.08 -10.67 -13.95
N ASN A 196 2.99 -10.35 -14.87
CA ASN A 196 3.30 -11.24 -16.00
C ASN A 196 4.36 -12.30 -15.68
N PHE A 197 5.30 -12.07 -14.75
CA PHE A 197 6.26 -13.12 -14.36
C PHE A 197 5.70 -14.12 -13.37
N SER A 198 4.79 -13.77 -12.45
CA SER A 198 4.14 -14.78 -11.59
C SER A 198 3.36 -15.82 -12.41
N ARG A 199 2.91 -15.49 -13.62
CA ARG A 199 2.29 -16.43 -14.56
C ARG A 199 3.30 -17.25 -15.38
N ASN A 200 4.42 -16.66 -15.79
CA ASN A 200 5.42 -17.35 -16.63
C ASN A 200 6.50 -18.12 -15.84
N ALA A 201 6.77 -17.76 -14.58
CA ALA A 201 7.69 -18.49 -13.70
C ALA A 201 7.09 -19.80 -13.17
N GLY A 202 5.77 -19.97 -13.24
CA GLY A 202 5.07 -21.24 -12.95
C GLY A 202 5.14 -22.26 -14.09
N ALA A 203 5.78 -21.93 -15.22
CA ALA A 203 5.97 -22.82 -16.36
C ALA A 203 7.44 -23.32 -16.45
N ASP A 204 7.86 -24.01 -15.39
CA ASP A 204 8.80 -25.16 -15.31
C ASP A 204 10.16 -25.19 -16.04
N PRO A 205 11.22 -25.65 -15.32
CA PRO A 205 12.24 -26.52 -15.93
C PRO A 205 12.53 -27.86 -15.19
N HIS A 206 11.76 -28.30 -14.19
CA HIS A 206 12.01 -29.60 -13.52
C HIS A 206 10.94 -30.70 -13.74
N ALA A 207 9.93 -30.50 -14.58
CA ALA A 207 8.98 -31.57 -14.94
C ALA A 207 9.53 -32.74 -15.80
N ARG A 208 10.85 -32.85 -16.01
CA ARG A 208 11.46 -34.07 -16.59
C ARG A 208 12.83 -34.37 -15.99
N MET A 209 12.81 -35.05 -14.84
CA MET A 209 13.76 -36.12 -14.52
C MET A 209 12.99 -37.29 -13.91
#